data_AF-A0A662T476-F1
#
_entry.id   AF-A0A662T476-F1
#
_cell.length_a   1.000
_cell.length_b   1.000
_cell.length_c   1.000
_cell.angle_alpha   90.00
_cell.angle_beta   90.00
_cell.angle_gamma   90.00
#
_symmetry.space_group_name_H-M   'P 1'
#
loop_
_entity.id
_entity.type
_entity.pdbx_description
1 polymer ?
#
loop_
_entity_poly.entity_id
_entity_poly.type
_entity_poly.pdbx_seq_one_letter_code
_entity_poly.pdbx_strand_id
1 'polypeptide(L)'
;MDTSVIVAALDLTDPRRSSALKFLQTSKDKAISELVIAELINILARSRDLLKPRIYEIGRTEALSLLTILLYLIRRFDLRYYEVKGSMRTPLGRFSIPIGYAIELVPKIRLKTLDLLHISYVKALKDKGIPIRTLATMDKDFKKVEKQITDNLEVEVYIVG
;
A
#
# COMPACT_ATOMS: atom_id res chain seq x y z
N MET A 1 2.12 -4.22 2.05
CA MET A 1 2.89 -3.66 0.91
C MET A 1 2.50 -2.22 0.76
N ASP A 2 3.46 -1.34 0.64
CA ASP A 2 3.24 0.06 0.23
C ASP A 2 3.07 0.13 -1.30
N THR A 3 2.31 1.11 -1.78
CA THR A 3 2.05 1.36 -3.19
C THR A 3 3.33 1.64 -3.97
N SER A 4 4.29 2.35 -3.35
CA SER A 4 5.57 2.72 -3.97
C SER A 4 6.35 1.53 -4.55
N VAL A 5 6.32 0.37 -3.88
CA VAL A 5 7.00 -0.86 -4.33
C VAL A 5 6.37 -1.39 -5.62
N ILE A 6 5.03 -1.37 -5.69
CA ILE A 6 4.30 -1.87 -6.86
C ILE A 6 4.50 -0.91 -8.03
N VAL A 7 4.44 0.39 -7.79
CA VAL A 7 4.62 1.42 -8.82
C VAL A 7 6.02 1.35 -9.44
N ALA A 8 7.07 1.25 -8.61
CA ALA A 8 8.44 1.13 -9.11
C ALA A 8 8.66 -0.13 -9.96
N ALA A 9 7.95 -1.22 -9.69
CA ALA A 9 8.02 -2.43 -10.51
C ALA A 9 7.38 -2.26 -11.90
N LEU A 10 6.44 -1.32 -12.03
CA LEU A 10 5.71 -1.04 -13.27
C LEU A 10 6.37 0.05 -14.11
N ASP A 11 7.00 1.02 -13.47
CA ASP A 11 7.69 2.12 -14.15
C ASP A 11 8.98 1.66 -14.83
N LEU A 12 8.95 1.61 -16.16
CA LEU A 12 10.08 1.23 -17.01
C LEU A 12 11.29 2.15 -16.85
N THR A 13 11.09 3.36 -16.32
CA THR A 13 12.13 4.36 -16.11
C THR A 13 12.65 4.39 -14.66
N ASP A 14 11.99 3.71 -13.71
CA ASP A 14 12.44 3.71 -12.33
C ASP A 14 13.72 2.86 -12.18
N PRO A 15 14.84 3.43 -11.70
CA PRO A 15 16.10 2.71 -11.55
C PRO A 15 16.00 1.53 -10.55
N ARG A 16 15.01 1.55 -9.66
CA ARG A 16 14.78 0.52 -8.63
C ARG A 16 13.86 -0.60 -9.13
N ARG A 17 13.37 -0.53 -10.38
CA ARG A 17 12.42 -1.48 -10.97
C ARG A 17 12.84 -2.94 -10.81
N SER A 18 14.11 -3.24 -11.07
CA SER A 18 14.64 -4.62 -10.96
C SER A 18 14.57 -5.15 -9.52
N SER A 19 14.93 -4.32 -8.53
CA SER A 19 14.80 -4.65 -7.10
C SER A 19 13.33 -4.83 -6.71
N ALA A 20 12.45 -3.94 -7.18
CA ALA A 20 11.01 -4.02 -6.93
C ALA A 20 10.39 -5.31 -7.49
N LEU A 21 10.67 -5.63 -8.75
CA LEU A 21 10.19 -6.84 -9.41
C LEU A 21 10.69 -8.09 -8.70
N LYS A 22 11.98 -8.16 -8.42
CA LYS A 22 12.57 -9.30 -7.70
C LYS A 22 11.89 -9.48 -6.35
N PHE A 23 11.74 -8.41 -5.58
CA PHE A 23 11.10 -8.45 -4.28
C PHE A 23 9.64 -8.91 -4.38
N LEU A 24 8.84 -8.36 -5.31
CA LEU A 24 7.45 -8.77 -5.50
C LEU A 24 7.31 -10.23 -5.94
N GLN A 25 8.26 -10.74 -6.74
CA GLN A 25 8.26 -12.12 -7.23
C GLN A 25 8.71 -13.14 -6.19
N THR A 26 9.63 -12.79 -5.29
CA THR A 26 10.22 -13.75 -4.33
C THR A 26 9.57 -13.71 -2.96
N SER A 27 9.07 -12.56 -2.53
CA SER A 27 8.39 -12.44 -1.23
C SER A 27 7.04 -13.16 -1.25
N LYS A 28 6.69 -13.80 -0.13
CA LYS A 28 5.41 -14.49 0.06
C LYS A 28 4.50 -13.68 0.98
N ASP A 29 3.23 -14.03 1.04
CA ASP A 29 2.28 -13.53 2.02
C ASP A 29 2.11 -12.00 2.05
N LYS A 30 2.02 -11.40 0.86
CA LYS A 30 1.96 -9.95 0.71
C LYS A 30 0.53 -9.42 0.93
N ALA A 31 0.31 -8.77 2.06
CA ALA A 31 -0.95 -8.06 2.33
C ALA A 31 -0.98 -6.67 1.68
N ILE A 32 -2.13 -6.30 1.10
CA ILE A 32 -2.46 -4.94 0.65
C ILE A 32 -3.75 -4.45 1.29
N SER A 33 -3.85 -3.13 1.48
CA SER A 33 -5.05 -2.45 1.98
C SER A 33 -5.87 -1.83 0.85
N GLU A 34 -7.06 -1.33 1.17
CA GLU A 34 -7.88 -0.56 0.22
C GLU A 34 -7.23 0.76 -0.18
N LEU A 35 -6.38 1.34 0.68
CA LEU A 35 -5.58 2.51 0.32
C LEU A 35 -4.64 2.19 -0.85
N VAL A 36 -3.92 1.06 -0.78
CA VAL A 36 -3.03 0.63 -1.86
C VAL A 36 -3.82 0.42 -3.17
N ILE A 37 -5.02 -0.16 -3.09
CA ILE A 37 -5.90 -0.31 -4.25
C ILE A 37 -6.28 1.05 -4.84
N ALA A 38 -6.72 1.99 -4.01
CA ALA A 38 -7.14 3.32 -4.44
C ALA A 38 -5.98 4.10 -5.07
N GLU A 39 -4.80 4.07 -4.47
CA GLU A 39 -3.62 4.73 -5.00
C GLU A 39 -3.15 4.12 -6.32
N LEU A 40 -3.12 2.78 -6.41
CA LEU A 40 -2.78 2.11 -7.66
C LEU A 40 -3.73 2.49 -8.78
N ILE A 41 -5.05 2.40 -8.58
CA ILE A 41 -6.02 2.80 -9.61
C ILE A 41 -5.79 4.26 -10.04
N ASN A 42 -5.60 5.17 -9.09
CA ASN A 42 -5.37 6.57 -9.39
C ASN A 42 -4.07 6.78 -10.20
N ILE A 43 -3.00 6.06 -9.88
CA ILE A 43 -1.72 6.11 -10.60
C ILE A 43 -1.88 5.53 -12.02
N LEU A 44 -2.55 4.39 -12.16
CA LEU A 44 -2.78 3.75 -13.46
C LEU A 44 -3.66 4.63 -14.36
N ALA A 45 -4.66 5.32 -13.80
CA ALA A 45 -5.52 6.25 -14.54
C ALA A 45 -4.76 7.50 -15.03
N ARG A 46 -3.83 8.02 -14.20
CA ARG A 46 -3.06 9.22 -14.55
C ARG A 46 -1.87 8.93 -15.46
N SER A 47 -1.35 7.71 -15.45
CA SER A 47 -0.14 7.39 -16.17
C SER A 47 -0.41 7.08 -17.63
N ARG A 48 -0.12 8.08 -18.47
CA ARG A 48 -0.11 7.93 -19.92
C ARG A 48 1.00 6.96 -20.36
N ASP A 49 2.14 6.96 -19.69
CA ASP A 49 3.34 6.24 -20.14
C ASP A 49 3.45 4.81 -19.59
N LEU A 50 2.83 4.52 -18.44
CA LEU A 50 2.84 3.15 -17.90
C LEU A 50 2.02 2.18 -18.76
N LEU A 51 1.03 2.66 -19.53
CA LEU A 51 -0.05 1.78 -20.00
C LEU A 51 -0.78 2.17 -21.32
N LYS A 52 -0.52 3.33 -21.95
CA LYS A 52 -1.40 3.86 -23.03
C LYS A 52 -1.66 2.95 -24.24
N PRO A 53 -0.71 2.19 -24.82
CA PRO A 53 -1.06 1.44 -26.01
C PRO A 53 -2.04 0.30 -25.72
N ARG A 54 -2.07 -0.21 -24.47
CA ARG A 54 -2.75 -1.48 -24.16
C ARG A 54 -4.03 -1.35 -23.32
N ILE A 55 -4.23 -0.27 -22.56
CA ILE A 55 -5.45 -0.11 -21.71
C ILE A 55 -6.72 -0.19 -22.56
N TYR A 56 -6.75 0.51 -23.69
CA TYR A 56 -7.94 0.57 -24.54
C TYR A 56 -8.21 -0.73 -25.32
N GLU A 57 -7.23 -1.64 -25.40
CA GLU A 57 -7.38 -2.93 -26.06
C GLU A 57 -7.93 -4.03 -25.12
N ILE A 58 -7.83 -3.84 -23.80
CA ILE A 58 -8.16 -4.86 -22.80
C ILE A 58 -9.65 -4.84 -22.42
N GLY A 59 -10.30 -3.69 -22.49
CA GLY A 59 -11.67 -3.50 -21.99
C GLY A 59 -12.47 -2.50 -22.81
N ARG A 60 -13.80 -2.66 -22.80
CA ARG A 60 -14.73 -1.77 -23.54
C ARG A 60 -14.78 -0.34 -23.00
N THR A 61 -14.36 -0.12 -21.74
CA THR A 61 -14.32 1.19 -21.08
C THR A 61 -13.04 1.35 -20.27
N GLU A 62 -12.58 2.60 -20.09
CA GLU A 62 -11.38 2.91 -19.29
C GLU A 62 -11.47 2.32 -17.88
N ALA A 63 -12.61 2.46 -17.21
CA ALA A 63 -12.84 1.90 -15.88
C ALA A 63 -12.66 0.37 -15.84
N LEU A 64 -13.20 -0.36 -16.83
CA LEU A 64 -13.06 -1.82 -16.90
C LEU A 64 -11.62 -2.23 -17.16
N SER A 65 -10.90 -1.49 -18.01
CA SER A 65 -9.50 -1.73 -18.29
C SER A 65 -8.62 -1.50 -17.06
N LEU A 66 -8.84 -0.43 -16.30
CA LEU A 66 -8.13 -0.16 -15.04
C LEU A 66 -8.35 -1.26 -14.01
N LEU A 67 -9.60 -1.71 -13.84
CA LEU A 67 -9.93 -2.84 -12.96
C LEU A 67 -9.27 -4.14 -13.41
N THR A 68 -9.24 -4.40 -14.72
CA THR A 68 -8.60 -5.60 -15.28
C THR A 68 -7.10 -5.60 -15.03
N ILE A 69 -6.44 -4.45 -15.21
CA ILE A 69 -5.02 -4.29 -14.92
C ILE A 69 -4.76 -4.46 -13.42
N LEU A 70 -5.55 -3.84 -12.54
CA LEU A 70 -5.41 -4.02 -11.10
C LEU A 70 -5.55 -5.51 -10.71
N LEU A 71 -6.57 -6.20 -11.22
CA LEU A 71 -6.78 -7.63 -10.98
C LEU A 71 -5.60 -8.47 -11.48
N TYR A 72 -5.04 -8.13 -12.64
CA TYR A 72 -3.85 -8.76 -13.17
C TYR A 72 -2.65 -8.55 -12.24
N LEU A 73 -2.41 -7.33 -11.74
CA LEU A 73 -1.30 -7.03 -10.82
C LEU A 73 -1.44 -7.78 -9.50
N ILE A 74 -2.65 -7.79 -8.93
CA ILE A 74 -2.97 -8.53 -7.70
C ILE A 74 -2.64 -10.01 -7.88
N ARG A 75 -3.07 -10.63 -8.99
CA ARG A 75 -2.78 -12.04 -9.28
C ARG A 75 -1.32 -12.32 -9.60
N ARG A 76 -0.72 -11.52 -10.49
CA ARG A 76 0.67 -11.68 -10.96
C ARG A 76 1.66 -11.67 -9.80
N PHE A 77 1.42 -10.80 -8.83
CA PHE A 77 2.30 -10.64 -7.69
C PHE A 77 1.77 -11.34 -6.44
N ASP A 78 0.71 -12.16 -6.49
CA ASP A 78 0.16 -12.82 -5.29
C ASP A 78 -0.09 -11.83 -4.13
N LEU A 79 -0.75 -10.72 -4.45
CA LEU A 79 -1.16 -9.72 -3.45
C LEU A 79 -2.50 -10.15 -2.85
N ARG A 80 -2.59 -10.16 -1.52
CA ARG A 80 -3.82 -10.48 -0.79
C ARG A 80 -4.40 -9.21 -0.19
N TYR A 81 -5.58 -8.82 -0.69
CA TYR A 81 -6.36 -7.75 -0.11
C TYR A 81 -7.01 -8.22 1.20
N TYR A 82 -6.87 -7.40 2.25
CA TYR A 82 -7.55 -7.60 3.51
C TYR A 82 -8.45 -6.41 3.82
N GLU A 83 -9.74 -6.69 3.99
CA GLU A 83 -10.74 -5.68 4.26
C GLU A 83 -10.73 -5.23 5.73
N VAL A 84 -10.71 -3.91 5.96
CA VAL A 84 -10.80 -3.32 7.30
C VAL A 84 -12.20 -2.77 7.56
N LYS A 85 -13.12 -3.67 7.94
CA LYS A 85 -14.46 -3.29 8.43
C LYS A 85 -14.43 -2.69 9.83
N GLY A 86 -15.41 -1.84 10.10
CA GLY A 86 -15.75 -1.35 11.42
C GLY A 86 -15.47 0.15 11.59
N SER A 87 -15.68 0.62 12.82
CA SER A 87 -15.50 2.02 13.17
C SER A 87 -14.91 2.18 14.55
N MET A 88 -14.08 3.20 14.73
CA MET A 88 -13.53 3.61 16.01
C MET A 88 -14.27 4.85 16.52
N ARG A 89 -14.61 4.87 17.81
CA ARG A 89 -15.14 6.06 18.47
C ARG A 89 -13.98 6.89 19.03
N THR A 90 -13.98 8.17 18.70
CA THR A 90 -13.03 9.17 19.22
C THR A 90 -13.82 10.33 19.85
N PRO A 91 -13.17 11.26 20.55
CA PRO A 91 -13.82 12.48 21.03
C PRO A 91 -14.43 13.34 19.91
N LEU A 92 -13.96 13.20 18.67
CA LEU A 92 -14.45 13.94 17.49
C LEU A 92 -15.61 13.23 16.78
N GLY A 93 -16.01 12.04 17.23
CA GLY A 93 -17.10 11.27 16.62
C GLY A 93 -16.69 9.85 16.25
N ARG A 94 -17.35 9.29 15.25
CA ARG A 94 -17.11 7.91 14.78
C ARG A 94 -16.40 7.96 13.43
N PHE A 95 -15.24 7.33 13.35
CA PHE A 95 -14.43 7.25 12.13
C PHE A 95 -14.28 5.79 11.70
N SER A 96 -13.89 5.54 10.45
CA SER A 96 -13.42 4.21 10.06
C SER A 96 -12.17 3.83 10.89
N ILE A 97 -11.95 2.54 11.09
CA ILE A 97 -10.83 2.03 11.89
C ILE A 97 -9.47 2.63 11.43
N PRO A 98 -9.12 2.65 10.13
CA PRO A 98 -7.83 3.20 9.68
C PRO A 98 -7.68 4.69 9.99
N ILE A 99 -8.75 5.48 9.88
CA ILE A 99 -8.72 6.92 10.20
C ILE A 99 -8.57 7.12 11.72
N GLY A 100 -9.32 6.35 12.52
CA GLY A 100 -9.21 6.39 13.98
C GLY A 100 -7.79 6.08 14.47
N TYR A 101 -7.17 5.03 13.91
CA TYR A 101 -5.77 4.72 14.22
C TYR A 101 -4.78 5.74 13.69
N ALA A 102 -5.01 6.35 12.53
CA ALA A 102 -4.14 7.44 12.07
C ALA A 102 -4.13 8.58 13.10
N ILE A 103 -5.30 9.02 13.58
CA ILE A 103 -5.41 10.06 14.62
C ILE A 103 -4.69 9.65 15.91
N GLU A 104 -4.86 8.39 16.35
CA GLU A 104 -4.18 7.87 17.54
C GLU A 104 -2.64 7.85 17.38
N LEU A 105 -2.15 7.58 16.17
CA LEU A 105 -0.73 7.43 15.88
C LEU A 105 -0.01 8.75 15.59
N VAL A 106 -0.70 9.83 15.19
CA VAL A 106 -0.09 11.16 14.93
C VAL A 106 0.93 11.60 16.00
N PRO A 107 0.61 11.59 17.31
CA PRO A 107 1.56 12.04 18.32
C PRO A 107 2.81 11.16 18.45
N LYS A 108 2.72 9.90 18.02
CA LYS A 108 3.77 8.86 18.15
C LYS A 108 4.64 8.77 16.88
N ILE A 109 4.02 8.86 15.71
CA ILE A 109 4.63 8.64 14.39
C ILE A 109 4.29 9.83 13.50
N ARG A 110 5.26 10.72 13.28
CA ARG A 110 5.08 11.98 12.52
C ARG A 110 5.37 11.81 11.03
N LEU A 111 4.53 11.02 10.36
CA LEU A 111 4.53 10.86 8.92
C LEU A 111 3.55 11.81 8.24
N LYS A 112 3.66 11.96 6.91
CA LYS A 112 2.62 12.62 6.11
C LYS A 112 1.34 11.79 6.19
N THR A 113 0.18 12.42 5.94
CA THR A 113 -1.13 11.79 6.14
C THR A 113 -1.28 10.46 5.39
N LEU A 114 -0.89 10.38 4.12
CA LEU A 114 -1.00 9.14 3.33
C LEU A 114 -0.08 8.04 3.87
N ASP A 115 1.18 8.37 4.15
CA ASP A 115 2.15 7.44 4.75
C ASP A 115 1.67 6.93 6.12
N LEU A 116 1.11 7.81 6.95
CA LEU A 116 0.53 7.46 8.24
C LEU A 116 -0.70 6.56 8.08
N LEU A 117 -1.48 6.72 7.01
CA LEU A 117 -2.59 5.82 6.72
C LEU A 117 -2.10 4.42 6.36
N HIS A 118 -0.98 4.26 5.63
CA HIS A 118 -0.39 2.92 5.44
C HIS A 118 -0.06 2.26 6.79
N ILE A 119 0.52 3.02 7.72
CA ILE A 119 0.80 2.53 9.09
C ILE A 119 -0.49 2.20 9.84
N SER A 120 -1.53 3.03 9.72
CA SER A 120 -2.79 2.80 10.41
C SER A 120 -3.52 1.55 9.87
N TYR A 121 -3.39 1.25 8.57
CA TYR A 121 -3.83 -0.01 8.00
C TYR A 121 -3.03 -1.20 8.55
N VAL A 122 -1.72 -1.08 8.69
CA VAL A 122 -0.90 -2.13 9.33
C VAL A 122 -1.41 -2.41 10.74
N LYS A 123 -1.65 -1.38 11.56
CA LYS A 123 -2.25 -1.54 12.88
C LYS A 123 -3.60 -2.27 12.82
N ALA A 124 -4.49 -1.81 11.94
CA ALA A 124 -5.82 -2.38 11.82
C ALA A 124 -5.82 -3.86 11.40
N LEU A 125 -4.90 -4.25 10.53
CA LEU A 125 -4.73 -5.64 10.12
C LEU A 125 -4.16 -6.50 11.24
N LYS A 126 -3.19 -5.99 12.00
CA LYS A 126 -2.65 -6.70 13.18
C LYS A 126 -3.71 -6.92 14.25
N ASP A 127 -4.51 -5.90 14.56
CA ASP A 127 -5.58 -6.00 15.55
C ASP A 127 -6.70 -6.98 15.12
N LYS A 128 -6.79 -7.28 13.81
CA LYS A 128 -7.65 -8.33 13.24
C LYS A 128 -7.02 -9.73 13.23
N GLY A 129 -5.82 -9.88 13.77
CA GLY A 129 -5.09 -11.15 13.83
C GLY A 129 -4.29 -11.48 12.56
N ILE A 130 -4.15 -10.55 11.61
CA ILE A 130 -3.29 -10.76 10.44
C ILE A 130 -1.82 -10.58 10.88
N PRO A 131 -0.93 -11.57 10.71
CA PRO A 131 0.43 -11.53 11.25
C PRO A 131 1.36 -10.66 10.40
N ILE A 132 1.12 -9.34 10.38
CA ILE A 132 1.99 -8.39 9.69
C ILE A 132 3.25 -8.17 10.52
N ARG A 133 4.41 -8.54 9.95
CA ARG A 133 5.73 -8.36 10.57
C ARG A 133 6.55 -7.26 9.90
N THR A 134 6.26 -6.97 8.64
CA THR A 134 7.10 -6.09 7.83
C THR A 134 6.24 -5.16 6.97
N LEU A 135 6.58 -3.88 6.99
CA LEU A 135 6.14 -2.89 6.02
C LEU A 135 7.22 -2.74 4.95
N ALA A 136 6.95 -3.25 3.75
CA ALA A 136 7.81 -3.04 2.60
C ALA A 136 7.42 -1.76 1.85
N THR A 137 8.39 -0.87 1.65
CA THR A 137 8.24 0.45 1.00
C THR A 137 9.49 0.81 0.20
N MET A 138 9.37 1.73 -0.74
CA MET A 138 10.52 2.40 -1.37
C MET A 138 10.74 3.83 -0.87
N ASP A 139 9.88 4.32 0.01
CA ASP A 139 10.01 5.65 0.58
C ASP A 139 10.91 5.62 1.83
N LYS A 140 12.02 6.37 1.73
CA LYS A 140 13.01 6.50 2.80
C LYS A 140 12.47 7.31 3.99
N ASP A 141 11.36 8.02 3.85
CA ASP A 141 10.72 8.75 4.94
C ASP A 141 10.27 7.80 6.06
N PHE A 142 9.86 6.56 5.74
CA PHE A 142 9.55 5.54 6.76
C PHE A 142 10.77 5.14 7.59
N LYS A 143 11.97 5.16 7.01
CA LYS A 143 13.21 4.82 7.74
C LYS A 143 13.52 5.83 8.83
N LYS A 144 13.16 7.11 8.63
CA LYS A 144 13.37 8.18 9.62
C LYS A 144 12.56 7.99 10.90
N VAL A 145 11.46 7.23 10.82
CA VAL A 145 10.55 6.96 11.94
C VAL A 145 10.44 5.46 12.27
N GLU A 146 11.38 4.66 11.77
CA GLU A 146 11.35 3.19 11.90
C GLU A 146 11.28 2.76 13.36
N LYS A 147 12.08 3.38 14.24
CA LYS A 147 12.06 3.06 15.67
C LYS A 147 10.67 3.25 16.26
N GLN A 148 10.00 4.35 15.95
CA GLN A 148 8.65 4.63 16.42
C GLN A 148 7.64 3.63 15.86
N ILE A 149 7.80 3.20 14.61
CA ILE A 149 6.96 2.15 14.01
C ILE A 149 7.17 0.82 14.77
N THR A 150 8.41 0.40 14.98
CA THR A 150 8.74 -0.84 15.72
C THR A 150 8.20 -0.79 17.15
N ASP A 151 8.46 0.30 17.88
CA ASP A 151 8.08 0.44 19.30
C ASP A 151 6.55 0.47 19.50
N ASN A 152 5.78 1.00 18.53
CA ASN A 152 4.32 1.13 18.67
C ASN A 152 3.53 -0.02 18.03
N LEU A 153 4.11 -0.72 17.06
CA LEU A 153 3.39 -1.67 16.21
C LEU A 153 4.07 -3.02 16.11
N GLU A 154 5.31 -3.20 16.58
CA GLU A 154 6.11 -4.42 16.40
C GLU A 154 6.16 -4.83 14.92
N VAL A 155 6.51 -3.87 14.06
CA VAL A 155 6.63 -4.05 12.61
C VAL A 155 7.94 -3.45 12.13
N GLU A 156 8.70 -4.23 11.36
CA GLU A 156 9.94 -3.79 10.74
C GLU A 156 9.66 -3.00 9.46
N VAL A 157 10.46 -1.96 9.20
CA VAL A 157 10.44 -1.24 7.92
C VAL A 157 11.48 -1.83 6.99
N TYR A 158 11.03 -2.40 5.87
CA TYR A 158 11.91 -2.92 4.83
C TYR A 158 11.92 -1.97 3.63
N ILE A 159 13.06 -1.32 3.42
CA ILE A 159 13.28 -0.50 2.22
C ILE A 159 13.66 -1.42 1.07
N VAL A 160 12.79 -1.51 0.06
CA VAL A 160 13.10 -2.20 -1.18
C VAL A 160 14.02 -1.29 -2.00
N GLY A 161 15.26 -1.71 -2.21
CA GLY A 161 16.27 -0.92 -2.91
C GLY A 161 17.63 -1.57 -2.87
#